data_AF-A0A925KTQ6-F1
#
_entry.id   AF-A0A925KTQ6-F1
#
_cell.length_a   1.000
_cell.length_b   1.000
_cell.length_c   1.000
_cell.angle_alpha   90.00
_cell.angle_beta   90.00
_cell.angle_gamma   90.00
#
_symmetry.space_group_name_H-M   'P 1'
#
loop_
_entity.id
_entity.type
_entity.pdbx_description
1 polymer ?
#
loop_
_entity_poly.entity_id
_entity_poly.type
_entity_poly.pdbx_seq_one_letter_code
_entity_poly.pdbx_strand_id
1 'polypeptide(L)'
;MKKLLVYAFLLVSVFYAQTIALIAQPVSKVKFRGVVSSDSENVGNEIDPRLTERLVHRKIQVGGKKSNNSPKITGVPNGLNIMKEITDKVIEREYKFTLLSNHKYMVNSCLGIKVSAGEFTLRFSNPHVEFTPMGQVKIRLEVDKITLNAFRLRMRPRSPDFSDPNPCHFSGKFSISGEAKNLSVTTLLDPVLSTYQAAGGGMTFCFLGWEDAAKVDWTINVLNFFSFVNTMDGALKNMVMDGLDLGMMNIVNDVFIDIAKSVMKKYYAGCEQVYQYAEDQVLSASVGGNSETGASDNAMSNTNPAKEESSEKWVITPVPTMKGVLGRLDINFPADIDRDILIYQPTDKKFLTSVSRNDKTYPMSPGVYRFTLSTVPVDNVPIQKGHETRLKSGFLNVVSDGDWHLYDSAKEKAHTSGNKPKKLALPIGSYQLKLGLNFYPFEIKDGETVEL
;
A
#
# COMPACT_ATOMS: atom_id res chain seq x y z
N MET A 1 -46.31 9.55 24.52
CA MET A 1 -45.58 9.43 23.23
C MET A 1 -44.10 9.85 23.28
N LYS A 2 -43.70 10.96 23.91
CA LYS A 2 -42.27 11.40 23.95
C LYS A 2 -41.28 10.41 24.60
N LYS A 3 -41.71 9.59 25.57
CA LYS A 3 -40.83 8.59 26.22
C LYS A 3 -40.54 7.35 25.35
N LEU A 4 -41.39 7.04 24.37
CA LEU A 4 -41.22 5.88 23.49
C LEU A 4 -40.14 6.13 22.41
N LEU A 5 -40.01 7.39 21.96
CA LEU A 5 -39.03 7.79 20.93
C LEU A 5 -37.59 7.74 21.45
N VAL A 6 -37.38 8.08 22.73
CA VAL A 6 -36.05 8.06 23.37
C VAL A 6 -35.54 6.62 23.58
N TYR A 7 -36.43 5.69 23.90
CA TYR A 7 -36.08 4.26 24.02
C TYR A 7 -35.76 3.62 22.67
N ALA A 8 -36.48 3.99 21.60
CA ALA A 8 -36.17 3.54 20.24
C ALA A 8 -34.81 4.05 19.76
N PHE A 9 -34.46 5.31 20.06
CA PHE A 9 -33.16 5.89 19.71
C PHE A 9 -31.99 5.23 20.47
N LEU A 10 -32.17 4.95 21.77
CA LEU A 10 -31.17 4.25 22.57
C LEU A 10 -30.96 2.80 22.12
N LEU A 11 -32.03 2.07 21.80
CA LEU A 11 -31.93 0.70 21.26
C LEU A 11 -31.22 0.67 19.89
N VAL A 12 -31.55 1.59 18.99
CA VAL A 12 -30.87 1.66 17.67
C VAL A 12 -29.39 2.01 17.83
N SER A 13 -29.02 2.90 18.76
CA SER A 13 -27.62 3.26 19.01
C SER A 13 -26.78 2.14 19.65
N VAL A 14 -27.38 1.32 20.53
CA VAL A 14 -26.71 0.16 21.15
C VAL A 14 -26.54 -0.98 20.14
N PHE A 15 -27.53 -1.21 19.27
CA PHE A 15 -27.40 -2.19 18.19
C PHE A 15 -26.41 -1.76 17.10
N TYR A 16 -26.31 -0.47 16.77
CA TYR A 16 -25.30 0.06 15.84
C TYR A 16 -23.87 -0.02 16.41
N ALA A 17 -23.70 0.25 17.71
CA ALA A 17 -22.39 0.15 18.36
C ALA A 17 -21.88 -1.30 18.43
N GLN A 18 -22.77 -2.28 18.63
CA GLN A 18 -22.39 -3.71 18.61
C GLN A 18 -22.13 -4.26 17.20
N THR A 19 -22.76 -3.72 16.15
CA THR A 19 -22.46 -4.14 14.77
C THR A 19 -21.13 -3.61 14.26
N ILE A 20 -20.69 -2.42 14.70
CA ILE A 20 -19.38 -1.87 14.30
C ILE A 20 -18.23 -2.54 15.06
N ALA A 21 -18.46 -2.98 16.31
CA ALA A 21 -17.43 -3.68 17.10
C ALA A 21 -17.10 -5.10 16.61
N LEU A 22 -17.97 -5.74 15.82
CA LEU A 22 -17.75 -7.10 15.31
C LEU A 22 -16.97 -7.19 13.98
N ILE A 23 -16.66 -6.06 13.31
CA ILE A 23 -16.13 -6.04 11.93
C ILE A 23 -14.62 -5.75 11.88
N ALA A 24 -13.98 -5.41 13.00
CA ALA A 24 -12.53 -5.20 13.05
C ALA A 24 -11.82 -6.38 13.72
N GLN A 25 -11.75 -7.53 13.05
CA GLN A 25 -10.78 -8.53 13.48
C GLN A 25 -9.37 -7.94 13.29
N PRO A 26 -8.50 -7.98 14.32
CA PRO A 26 -7.15 -7.46 14.20
C PRO A 26 -6.40 -8.32 13.17
N VAL A 27 -6.07 -7.72 12.02
CA VAL A 27 -4.96 -8.19 11.18
C VAL A 27 -3.79 -8.47 12.13
N SER A 28 -3.15 -9.64 12.04
CA SER A 28 -2.09 -9.97 13.00
C SER A 28 -1.11 -8.82 13.06
N LYS A 29 -1.00 -8.23 14.25
CA LYS A 29 0.03 -7.23 14.49
C LYS A 29 1.34 -8.01 14.49
N VAL A 30 2.05 -8.01 13.37
CA VAL A 30 3.44 -8.47 13.39
C VAL A 30 4.17 -7.62 14.41
N LYS A 31 4.64 -8.30 15.45
CA LYS A 31 5.36 -7.68 16.54
C LYS A 31 6.81 -7.57 16.10
N PHE A 32 7.18 -6.41 15.58
CA PHE A 32 8.57 -6.11 15.29
C PHE A 32 9.39 -6.10 16.59
N ARG A 33 10.60 -6.65 16.49
CA ARG A 33 11.57 -6.73 17.59
C ARG A 33 12.28 -5.38 17.77
N GLY A 34 12.46 -4.64 16.68
CA GLY A 34 12.98 -3.28 16.68
C GLY A 34 11.96 -2.25 17.14
N VAL A 35 12.45 -1.10 17.58
CA VAL A 35 11.61 0.04 17.99
C VAL A 35 11.85 1.19 17.02
N VAL A 36 10.80 1.88 16.58
CA VAL A 36 10.96 3.09 15.76
C VAL A 36 11.72 4.15 16.56
N SER A 37 12.75 4.72 15.94
CA SER A 37 13.65 5.71 16.53
C SER A 37 13.55 7.03 15.78
N SER A 38 13.54 8.14 16.53
CA SER A 38 13.50 9.49 15.98
C SER A 38 14.80 9.82 15.25
N ASP A 39 14.74 10.67 14.22
CA ASP A 39 15.93 11.26 13.57
C ASP A 39 16.75 12.09 14.58
N SER A 40 16.14 12.59 15.66
CA SER A 40 16.83 13.33 16.71
C SER A 40 17.81 12.49 17.55
N GLU A 41 17.76 11.17 17.44
CA GLU A 41 18.74 10.27 18.06
C GLU A 41 20.00 10.09 17.18
N ASN A 42 19.99 10.61 15.95
CA ASN A 42 21.10 10.53 15.02
C ASN A 42 22.04 11.73 15.20
N VAL A 43 23.35 11.52 15.00
CA VAL A 43 24.32 12.61 14.95
C VAL A 43 23.88 13.68 13.94
N GLY A 44 23.85 14.94 14.37
CA GLY A 44 23.40 16.06 13.54
C GLY A 44 21.91 16.01 13.13
N ASN A 45 21.08 15.21 13.80
CA ASN A 45 19.67 14.98 13.43
C ASN A 45 19.50 14.51 11.98
N GLU A 46 20.48 13.77 11.45
CA GLU A 46 20.48 13.35 10.06
C GLU A 46 19.28 12.43 9.76
N ILE A 47 18.52 12.76 8.73
CA ILE A 47 17.29 12.04 8.36
C ILE A 47 17.61 10.66 7.80
N ASP A 48 16.91 9.63 8.29
CA ASP A 48 16.89 8.32 7.67
C ASP A 48 15.73 8.20 6.66
N PRO A 49 15.92 7.49 5.53
CA PRO A 49 14.85 7.23 4.57
C PRO A 49 13.62 6.65 5.29
N ARG A 50 12.46 7.29 5.13
CA ARG A 50 11.24 6.71 5.69
C ARG A 50 10.88 5.47 4.91
N LEU A 51 10.48 4.41 5.62
CA LEU A 51 9.91 3.23 5.00
C LEU A 51 8.66 3.71 4.25
N THR A 52 8.74 3.81 2.93
CA THR A 52 7.59 4.22 2.12
C THR A 52 6.48 3.22 2.39
N GLU A 53 5.34 3.68 2.92
CA GLU A 53 4.20 2.89 3.43
C GLU A 53 3.54 1.93 2.41
N ARG A 54 4.14 1.77 1.22
CA ARG A 54 3.72 0.89 0.12
C ARG A 54 3.42 -0.55 0.55
N LEU A 55 3.94 -1.01 1.69
CA LEU A 55 3.84 -2.41 2.14
C LEU A 55 2.77 -2.67 3.22
N VAL A 56 2.10 -1.65 3.78
CA VAL A 56 1.26 -1.87 4.99
C VAL A 56 -0.22 -1.52 4.80
N HIS A 57 -0.60 -0.87 3.68
CA HIS A 57 -1.91 -0.22 3.58
C HIS A 57 -2.98 -0.90 2.74
N ARG A 58 -2.76 -2.09 2.18
CA ARG A 58 -3.93 -2.95 1.92
C ARG A 58 -4.36 -3.50 3.27
N LYS A 59 -5.20 -2.73 3.97
CA LYS A 59 -6.10 -3.31 4.97
C LYS A 59 -6.97 -4.29 4.20
N ILE A 60 -6.51 -5.54 4.12
CA ILE A 60 -7.37 -6.64 3.77
C ILE A 60 -8.32 -6.75 4.96
N GLN A 61 -9.43 -6.01 4.92
CA GLN A 61 -10.58 -6.37 5.74
C GLN A 61 -11.04 -7.71 5.21
N VAL A 62 -10.56 -8.78 5.83
CA VAL A 62 -11.12 -10.13 5.71
C VAL A 62 -12.41 -10.12 6.55
N GLY A 63 -13.36 -9.27 6.15
CA GLY A 63 -14.54 -8.93 6.95
C GLY A 63 -15.87 -9.22 6.27
N GLY A 64 -15.88 -9.65 5.01
CA GLY A 64 -17.13 -10.08 4.39
C GLY A 64 -17.69 -11.27 5.18
N LYS A 65 -18.99 -11.23 5.48
CA LYS A 65 -19.71 -12.21 6.28
C LYS A 65 -19.24 -13.62 5.94
N LYS A 66 -18.48 -14.24 6.85
CA LYS A 66 -18.14 -15.65 6.81
C LYS A 66 -19.46 -16.40 6.58
N SER A 67 -19.57 -17.09 5.45
CA SER A 67 -20.49 -18.21 5.40
C SER A 67 -19.97 -19.18 6.46
N ASN A 68 -20.77 -19.48 7.48
CA ASN A 68 -20.39 -20.42 8.55
C ASN A 68 -20.02 -21.82 8.01
N ASN A 69 -20.16 -22.04 6.70
CA ASN A 69 -19.96 -23.31 6.01
C ASN A 69 -18.86 -23.28 4.93
N SER A 70 -17.98 -22.26 4.88
CA SER A 70 -16.86 -22.31 3.93
C SER A 70 -15.90 -23.48 4.27
N PRO A 71 -15.70 -24.46 3.38
CA PRO A 71 -14.82 -25.59 3.68
C PRO A 71 -13.36 -25.14 3.79
N LYS A 72 -12.66 -25.65 4.81
CA LYS A 72 -11.20 -25.56 4.89
C LYS A 72 -10.59 -26.30 3.70
N ILE A 73 -9.47 -25.81 3.17
CA ILE A 73 -8.80 -26.45 2.02
C ILE A 73 -8.41 -27.91 2.32
N THR A 74 -8.26 -28.27 3.60
CA THR A 74 -7.97 -29.64 4.04
C THR A 74 -9.13 -30.60 3.85
N GLY A 75 -10.37 -30.11 3.82
CA GLY A 75 -11.57 -30.88 3.49
C GLY A 75 -11.94 -30.86 2.00
N VAL A 76 -11.15 -30.17 1.17
CA VAL A 76 -11.44 -29.97 -0.25
C VAL A 76 -10.72 -31.03 -1.10
N PRO A 77 -11.39 -31.65 -2.10
CA PRO A 77 -10.73 -32.57 -3.03
C PRO A 77 -9.52 -31.92 -3.70
N ASN A 78 -8.40 -32.62 -3.74
CA ASN A 78 -7.11 -32.11 -4.26
C ASN A 78 -6.53 -30.91 -3.49
N GLY A 79 -7.03 -30.56 -2.30
CA GLY A 79 -6.54 -29.41 -1.52
C GLY A 79 -5.03 -29.43 -1.31
N LEU A 80 -4.44 -30.60 -1.02
CA LEU A 80 -2.99 -30.72 -0.82
C LEU A 80 -2.22 -30.47 -2.13
N ASN A 81 -2.72 -30.98 -3.26
CA ASN A 81 -2.10 -30.80 -4.57
C ASN A 81 -2.16 -29.34 -5.01
N ILE A 82 -3.28 -28.66 -4.74
CA ILE A 82 -3.43 -27.22 -4.96
C ILE A 82 -2.37 -26.45 -4.17
N MET A 83 -2.24 -26.71 -2.86
CA MET A 83 -1.28 -26.00 -2.01
C MET A 83 0.17 -26.30 -2.40
N LYS A 84 0.47 -27.52 -2.84
CA LYS A 84 1.77 -27.87 -3.42
C LYS A 84 2.07 -27.08 -4.68
N GLU A 85 1.16 -27.08 -5.66
CA GLU A 85 1.37 -26.36 -6.93
C GLU A 85 1.49 -24.83 -6.72
N ILE A 86 0.74 -24.25 -5.78
CA ILE A 86 0.91 -22.84 -5.40
C ILE A 86 2.31 -22.61 -4.82
N THR A 87 2.75 -23.48 -3.91
CA THR A 87 4.06 -23.37 -3.27
C THR A 87 5.20 -23.55 -4.27
N ASP A 88 5.06 -24.49 -5.21
CA ASP A 88 6.02 -24.72 -6.30
C ASP A 88 6.17 -23.45 -7.17
N LYS A 89 5.07 -22.77 -7.49
CA LYS A 89 5.13 -21.49 -8.20
C LYS A 89 5.69 -20.34 -7.37
N VAL A 90 5.57 -20.39 -6.04
CA VAL A 90 6.20 -19.40 -5.15
C VAL A 90 7.72 -19.51 -5.22
N ILE A 91 8.29 -20.73 -5.23
CA ILE A 91 9.75 -20.93 -5.26
C ILE A 91 10.41 -20.60 -6.62
N GLU A 92 9.61 -20.50 -7.69
CA GLU A 92 10.08 -20.10 -9.03
C GLU A 92 10.51 -18.63 -9.10
N ARG A 93 10.13 -17.80 -8.12
CA ARG A 93 10.36 -16.35 -8.12
C ARG A 93 11.51 -15.95 -7.20
N GLU A 94 12.14 -14.84 -7.55
CA GLU A 94 13.06 -14.12 -6.66
C GLU A 94 12.30 -12.99 -5.95
N TYR A 95 12.54 -12.84 -4.65
CA TYR A 95 11.83 -11.90 -3.81
C TYR A 95 12.80 -10.88 -3.23
N LYS A 96 12.41 -9.61 -3.32
CA LYS A 96 13.16 -8.50 -2.74
C LYS A 96 12.58 -8.12 -1.38
N PHE A 97 13.42 -8.18 -0.37
CA PHE A 97 13.13 -7.81 1.01
C PHE A 97 13.81 -6.50 1.35
N THR A 98 13.16 -5.70 2.19
CA THR A 98 13.67 -4.40 2.64
C THR A 98 13.77 -4.40 4.16
N LEU A 99 14.87 -3.91 4.71
CA LEU A 99 15.00 -3.70 6.15
C LEU A 99 14.10 -2.56 6.62
N LEU A 100 13.65 -2.62 7.86
CA LEU A 100 12.80 -1.59 8.44
C LEU A 100 13.63 -0.34 8.78
N SER A 101 13.67 0.62 7.86
CA SER A 101 14.34 1.90 8.14
C SER A 101 13.72 2.60 9.35
N ASN A 102 14.52 3.43 10.03
CA ASN A 102 14.20 4.05 11.32
C ASN A 102 14.01 3.12 12.51
N HIS A 103 14.17 1.80 12.36
CA HIS A 103 14.09 0.90 13.51
C HIS A 103 15.47 0.78 14.19
N LYS A 104 15.47 0.86 15.53
CA LYS A 104 16.63 0.58 16.37
C LYS A 104 16.49 -0.74 17.12
N TYR A 105 17.63 -1.40 17.29
CA TYR A 105 17.76 -2.69 17.95
C TYR A 105 18.83 -2.55 19.02
N MET A 106 18.38 -2.60 20.27
CA MET A 106 19.19 -2.22 21.43
C MET A 106 19.66 -3.44 22.20
N VAL A 107 20.96 -3.49 22.51
CA VAL A 107 21.55 -4.46 23.44
C VAL A 107 21.40 -3.96 24.88
N ASN A 108 21.64 -2.67 25.10
CA ASN A 108 21.37 -1.97 26.35
C ASN A 108 20.93 -0.51 26.08
N SER A 109 20.97 0.38 27.06
CA SER A 109 20.54 1.78 26.91
C SER A 109 21.39 2.60 25.92
N CYS A 110 22.67 2.24 25.72
CA CYS A 110 23.63 3.02 24.94
C CYS A 110 24.35 2.20 23.84
N LEU A 111 24.20 0.87 23.81
CA LEU A 111 24.79 -0.04 22.80
C LEU A 111 23.72 -0.62 21.89
N GLY A 112 23.75 -0.31 20.60
CA GLY A 112 22.75 -0.79 19.64
C GLY A 112 22.99 -0.35 18.21
N ILE A 113 22.16 -0.83 17.30
CA ILE A 113 22.16 -0.45 15.88
C ILE A 113 20.84 0.21 15.50
N LYS A 114 20.90 1.11 14.52
CA LYS A 114 19.73 1.69 13.86
C LYS A 114 19.84 1.46 12.36
N VAL A 115 18.74 1.06 11.74
CA VAL A 115 18.65 0.82 10.30
C VAL A 115 18.36 2.15 9.60
N SER A 116 19.23 2.52 8.67
CA SER A 116 18.96 3.63 7.76
C SER A 116 18.35 3.12 6.45
N ALA A 117 18.96 2.11 5.83
CA ALA A 117 18.48 1.51 4.58
C ALA A 117 19.10 0.13 4.39
N GLY A 118 18.45 -0.73 3.63
CA GLY A 118 19.03 -2.01 3.21
C GLY A 118 17.98 -2.87 2.51
N GLU A 119 18.42 -3.57 1.49
CA GLU A 119 17.59 -4.50 0.74
C GLU A 119 18.40 -5.76 0.46
N PHE A 120 17.73 -6.89 0.39
CA PHE A 120 18.35 -8.16 0.00
C PHE A 120 17.34 -8.98 -0.77
N THR A 121 17.84 -9.86 -1.63
CA THR A 121 16.99 -10.78 -2.37
C THR A 121 17.15 -12.18 -1.83
N LEU A 122 16.08 -12.97 -1.92
CA LEU A 122 16.10 -14.39 -1.61
C LEU A 122 15.26 -15.15 -2.62
N ARG A 123 15.63 -16.41 -2.79
CA ARG A 123 14.89 -17.40 -3.56
C ARG A 123 14.67 -18.61 -2.67
N PHE A 124 13.42 -19.05 -2.59
CA PHE A 124 13.07 -20.23 -1.80
C PHE A 124 13.43 -21.51 -2.56
N SER A 125 13.71 -22.56 -1.82
CA SER A 125 14.01 -23.91 -2.30
C SER A 125 13.32 -24.96 -1.41
N ASN A 126 13.36 -26.21 -1.86
CA ASN A 126 12.93 -27.41 -1.11
C ASN A 126 11.55 -27.26 -0.43
N PRO A 127 10.48 -26.98 -1.20
CA PRO A 127 9.16 -26.78 -0.62
C PRO A 127 8.62 -28.09 -0.06
N HIS A 128 8.16 -28.05 1.18
CA HIS A 128 7.43 -29.14 1.82
C HIS A 128 6.07 -28.63 2.29
N VAL A 129 5.00 -29.25 1.79
CA VAL A 129 3.62 -28.88 2.11
C VAL A 129 2.91 -30.10 2.70
N GLU A 130 2.36 -29.93 3.89
CA GLU A 130 1.58 -30.94 4.58
C GLU A 130 0.36 -30.36 5.29
N PHE A 131 -0.62 -31.20 5.57
CA PHE A 131 -1.74 -30.85 6.42
C PHE A 131 -1.46 -31.28 7.85
N THR A 132 -1.67 -30.39 8.81
CA THR A 132 -1.54 -30.71 10.23
C THR A 132 -2.77 -31.49 10.71
N PRO A 133 -2.68 -32.23 11.84
CA PRO A 133 -3.84 -32.88 12.44
C PRO A 133 -4.98 -31.93 12.81
N MET A 134 -4.69 -30.63 12.96
CA MET A 134 -5.67 -29.58 13.25
C MET A 134 -6.33 -29.00 11.98
N GLY A 135 -6.03 -29.56 10.80
CA GLY A 135 -6.60 -29.11 9.53
C GLY A 135 -5.98 -27.82 8.99
N GLN A 136 -4.79 -27.43 9.47
CA GLN A 136 -4.02 -26.29 8.93
C GLN A 136 -3.07 -26.76 7.83
N VAL A 137 -2.65 -25.84 6.97
CA VAL A 137 -1.60 -26.09 5.98
C VAL A 137 -0.27 -25.62 6.53
N LYS A 138 0.68 -26.53 6.64
CA LYS A 138 2.06 -26.25 7.03
C LYS A 138 2.94 -26.27 5.79
N ILE A 139 3.54 -25.12 5.50
CA ILE A 139 4.49 -24.93 4.40
C ILE A 139 5.86 -24.70 5.01
N ARG A 140 6.85 -25.52 4.63
CA ARG A 140 8.26 -25.29 4.95
C ARG A 140 9.01 -24.98 3.66
N LEU A 141 9.78 -23.90 3.67
CA LEU A 141 10.67 -23.50 2.60
C LEU A 141 12.08 -23.33 3.15
N GLU A 142 13.08 -23.51 2.29
CA GLU A 142 14.48 -23.30 2.62
C GLU A 142 15.05 -22.16 1.79
N VAL A 143 16.11 -21.53 2.29
CA VAL A 143 16.91 -20.55 1.56
C VAL A 143 18.37 -20.85 1.84
N ASP A 144 19.09 -21.26 0.81
CA ASP A 144 20.48 -21.70 0.94
C ASP A 144 21.38 -20.57 1.45
N LYS A 145 21.25 -19.39 0.83
CA LYS A 145 22.05 -18.21 1.15
C LYS A 145 21.32 -16.91 0.82
N ILE A 146 21.45 -15.94 1.73
CA ILE A 146 21.12 -14.54 1.49
C ILE A 146 22.42 -13.74 1.53
N THR A 147 22.64 -12.93 0.50
CA THR A 147 23.72 -11.95 0.50
C THR A 147 23.18 -10.60 0.96
N LEU A 148 23.71 -10.09 2.06
CA LEU A 148 23.29 -8.84 2.68
C LEU A 148 24.22 -7.73 2.19
N ASN A 149 23.83 -7.06 1.10
CA ASN A 149 24.61 -6.00 0.47
C ASN A 149 24.02 -4.62 0.77
N ALA A 150 24.89 -3.62 0.91
CA ALA A 150 24.51 -2.21 1.03
C ALA A 150 23.59 -1.86 2.22
N PHE A 151 23.78 -2.53 3.36
CA PHE A 151 23.07 -2.16 4.59
C PHE A 151 23.71 -0.92 5.17
N ARG A 152 22.95 0.18 5.24
CA ARG A 152 23.36 1.40 5.92
C ARG A 152 22.84 1.34 7.34
N LEU A 153 23.76 1.21 8.29
CA LEU A 153 23.46 1.21 9.70
C LEU A 153 24.07 2.44 10.38
N ARG A 154 23.57 2.71 11.57
CA ARG A 154 24.21 3.56 12.58
C ARG A 154 24.45 2.73 13.82
N MET A 155 25.49 3.06 14.57
CA MET A 155 25.85 2.36 15.80
C MET A 155 25.92 3.34 16.95
N ARG A 156 25.65 2.83 18.15
CA ARG A 156 25.97 3.47 19.42
C ARG A 156 26.63 2.44 20.36
N PRO A 157 27.55 2.84 21.26
CA PRO A 157 28.03 4.20 21.43
C PRO A 157 28.88 4.64 20.24
N ARG A 158 28.85 5.93 19.92
CA ARG A 158 29.75 6.52 18.93
C ARG A 158 30.95 7.16 19.63
N SER A 159 32.03 7.37 18.90
CA SER A 159 33.09 8.27 19.39
C SER A 159 32.49 9.67 19.59
N PRO A 160 32.58 10.26 20.79
CA PRO A 160 32.18 11.65 21.01
C PRO A 160 32.98 12.59 20.11
N ASP A 161 32.36 13.70 19.72
CA ASP A 161 33.04 14.80 19.03
C ASP A 161 32.70 16.14 19.71
N PHE A 162 33.40 17.22 19.32
CA PHE A 162 33.17 18.54 19.92
C PHE A 162 31.75 19.10 19.67
N SER A 163 31.07 18.67 18.60
CA SER A 163 29.74 19.17 18.25
C SER A 163 28.61 18.46 18.98
N ASP A 164 28.85 17.24 19.45
CA ASP A 164 27.91 16.48 20.25
C ASP A 164 28.69 15.50 21.16
N PRO A 165 28.85 15.83 22.45
CA PRO A 165 29.64 15.05 23.38
C PRO A 165 28.90 13.78 23.87
N ASN A 166 27.64 13.56 23.49
CA ASN A 166 26.86 12.42 23.96
C ASN A 166 27.26 11.13 23.21
N PRO A 167 27.92 10.16 23.86
CA PRO A 167 28.30 8.91 23.21
C PRO A 167 27.09 8.05 22.84
N CYS A 168 25.90 8.31 23.42
CA CYS A 168 24.71 7.49 23.23
C CYS A 168 23.81 7.93 22.07
N HIS A 169 24.24 8.92 21.27
CA HIS A 169 23.66 9.19 19.95
C HIS A 169 24.15 8.18 18.92
N PHE A 170 23.32 7.91 17.92
CA PHE A 170 23.70 7.07 16.79
C PHE A 170 24.72 7.79 15.91
N SER A 171 25.73 7.04 15.49
CA SER A 171 26.79 7.50 14.58
C SER A 171 26.24 7.98 13.23
N GLY A 172 27.15 8.50 12.39
CA GLY A 172 26.91 8.60 10.95
C GLY A 172 26.59 7.24 10.33
N LYS A 173 26.06 7.25 9.10
CA LYS A 173 25.75 6.05 8.33
C LYS A 173 27.04 5.37 7.89
N PHE A 174 27.14 4.06 8.10
CA PHE A 174 28.20 3.24 7.53
C PHE A 174 27.58 2.01 6.85
N SER A 175 28.27 1.53 5.83
CA SER A 175 27.83 0.37 5.05
C SER A 175 28.38 -0.91 5.64
N ILE A 176 27.54 -1.93 5.74
CA ILE A 176 27.94 -3.26 6.19
C ILE A 176 27.54 -4.28 5.13
N SER A 177 28.29 -5.36 5.09
CA SER A 177 27.97 -6.53 4.29
C SER A 177 27.97 -7.78 5.16
N GLY A 178 27.23 -8.79 4.70
CA GLY A 178 27.14 -10.06 5.41
C GLY A 178 26.49 -11.14 4.56
N GLU A 179 26.37 -12.31 5.17
CA GLU A 179 25.63 -13.42 4.61
C GLU A 179 24.84 -14.14 5.70
N ALA A 180 23.64 -14.60 5.34
CA ALA A 180 22.89 -15.57 6.12
C ALA A 180 22.84 -16.87 5.32
N LYS A 181 23.01 -18.02 5.97
CA LYS A 181 22.99 -19.34 5.32
C LYS A 181 22.08 -20.30 6.05
N ASN A 182 21.58 -21.28 5.30
CA ASN A 182 20.75 -22.37 5.79
C ASN A 182 19.54 -21.83 6.55
N LEU A 183 18.80 -20.92 5.92
CA LEU A 183 17.56 -20.40 6.50
C LEU A 183 16.43 -21.36 6.18
N SER A 184 15.49 -21.48 7.10
CA SER A 184 14.21 -22.13 6.83
C SER A 184 13.09 -21.25 7.35
N VAL A 185 11.98 -21.27 6.63
CA VAL A 185 10.73 -20.64 7.06
C VAL A 185 9.65 -21.69 7.11
N THR A 186 8.94 -21.74 8.24
CA THR A 186 7.74 -22.55 8.40
C THR A 186 6.56 -21.61 8.53
N THR A 187 5.60 -21.74 7.64
CA THR A 187 4.34 -20.99 7.67
C THR A 187 3.19 -21.93 7.97
N LEU A 188 2.39 -21.58 8.99
CA LEU A 188 1.11 -22.21 9.25
C LEU A 188 -0.01 -21.31 8.75
N LEU A 189 -0.81 -21.85 7.84
CA LEU A 189 -1.94 -21.19 7.20
C LEU A 189 -3.22 -21.93 7.56
N ASP A 190 -4.34 -21.22 7.63
CA ASP A 190 -5.67 -21.80 7.74
C ASP A 190 -6.51 -21.37 6.53
N PRO A 191 -6.27 -21.97 5.35
CA PRO A 191 -6.85 -21.52 4.10
C PRO A 191 -8.29 -22.02 4.02
N VAL A 192 -9.21 -21.11 3.78
CA VAL A 192 -10.60 -21.42 3.50
C VAL A 192 -10.92 -21.19 2.03
N LEU A 193 -11.61 -22.15 1.44
CA LEU A 193 -12.16 -22.01 0.11
C LEU A 193 -13.60 -21.54 0.26
N SER A 194 -13.87 -20.28 -0.10
CA SER A 194 -15.23 -19.78 -0.19
C SER A 194 -15.69 -19.82 -1.63
N THR A 195 -16.93 -20.24 -1.87
CA THR A 195 -17.59 -20.12 -3.17
C THR A 195 -18.77 -19.15 -3.04
N TYR A 196 -18.92 -18.26 -4.01
CA TYR A 196 -20.05 -17.36 -4.11
C TYR A 196 -20.71 -17.58 -5.46
N GLN A 197 -21.99 -17.94 -5.45
CA GLN A 197 -22.76 -18.05 -6.68
C GLN A 197 -23.48 -16.72 -6.93
N ALA A 198 -23.30 -16.13 -8.12
CA ALA A 198 -24.01 -14.92 -8.50
C ALA A 198 -25.53 -15.12 -8.46
N ALA A 199 -26.26 -14.05 -8.14
CA ALA A 199 -27.71 -14.02 -8.28
C ALA A 199 -28.08 -14.38 -9.73
N GLY A 200 -28.81 -15.48 -9.92
CA GLY A 200 -29.11 -16.06 -11.24
C GLY A 200 -28.37 -17.36 -11.57
N GLY A 201 -27.48 -17.86 -10.69
CA GLY A 201 -26.92 -19.21 -10.76
C GLY A 201 -25.84 -19.45 -11.82
N GLY A 202 -25.61 -18.50 -12.73
CA GLY A 202 -24.74 -18.67 -13.90
C GLY A 202 -23.22 -18.58 -13.64
N MET A 203 -22.79 -17.92 -12.56
CA MET A 203 -21.36 -17.72 -12.26
C MET A 203 -21.03 -18.15 -10.83
N THR A 204 -19.97 -18.95 -10.67
CA THR A 204 -19.40 -19.28 -9.36
C THR A 204 -18.04 -18.61 -9.23
N PHE A 205 -17.89 -17.83 -8.17
CA PHE A 205 -16.64 -17.18 -7.78
C PHE A 205 -16.01 -17.99 -6.66
N CYS A 206 -14.70 -18.21 -6.75
CA CYS A 206 -13.97 -18.99 -5.77
C CYS A 206 -12.93 -18.10 -5.13
N PHE A 207 -12.78 -18.18 -3.82
CA PHE A 207 -11.88 -17.32 -3.08
C PHE A 207 -11.07 -18.19 -2.15
N LEU A 208 -9.74 -18.06 -2.24
CA LEU A 208 -8.85 -18.58 -1.20
C LEU A 208 -8.61 -17.44 -0.21
N GLY A 209 -9.13 -17.59 1.00
CA GLY A 209 -8.94 -16.67 2.11
C GLY A 209 -8.21 -17.34 3.28
N TRP A 210 -7.96 -16.57 4.33
CA TRP A 210 -7.35 -17.05 5.57
C TRP A 210 -8.34 -16.90 6.73
N GLU A 211 -8.58 -17.96 7.50
CA GLU A 211 -9.39 -17.87 8.72
C GLU A 211 -8.67 -17.09 9.81
N ASP A 212 -7.38 -17.37 9.94
CA ASP A 212 -6.44 -16.75 10.86
C ASP A 212 -5.30 -16.13 10.07
N ALA A 213 -4.65 -15.13 10.67
CA ALA A 213 -3.43 -14.61 10.09
C ALA A 213 -2.34 -15.69 10.05
N ALA A 214 -1.58 -15.70 8.95
CA ALA A 214 -0.46 -16.59 8.76
C ALA A 214 0.53 -16.50 9.92
N LYS A 215 0.89 -17.64 10.50
CA LYS A 215 1.96 -17.73 11.50
C LYS A 215 3.24 -18.09 10.77
N VAL A 216 4.20 -17.18 10.74
CA VAL A 216 5.49 -17.35 10.07
C VAL A 216 6.55 -17.53 11.15
N ASP A 217 7.33 -18.60 11.06
CA ASP A 217 8.47 -18.87 11.93
C ASP A 217 9.74 -19.07 11.11
N TRP A 218 10.79 -18.34 11.47
CA TRP A 218 12.05 -18.30 10.75
C TRP A 218 13.16 -18.90 11.60
N THR A 219 13.94 -19.80 11.00
CA THR A 219 15.20 -20.28 11.58
C THR A 219 16.36 -19.80 10.72
N ILE A 220 17.32 -19.13 11.35
CA ILE A 220 18.59 -18.73 10.73
C ILE A 220 19.71 -19.44 11.48
N ASN A 221 20.35 -20.39 10.81
CA ASN A 221 21.43 -21.18 11.40
C ASN A 221 22.75 -20.43 11.43
N VAL A 222 23.10 -19.77 10.33
CA VAL A 222 24.33 -18.98 10.21
C VAL A 222 23.98 -17.57 9.79
N LEU A 223 24.42 -16.59 10.57
CA LEU A 223 24.35 -15.18 10.23
C LEU A 223 25.72 -14.57 10.53
N ASN A 224 26.40 -14.11 9.48
CA ASN A 224 27.74 -13.55 9.59
C ASN A 224 27.76 -12.17 8.95
N PHE A 225 28.15 -11.16 9.72
CA PHE A 225 28.43 -9.82 9.22
C PHE A 225 29.93 -9.58 9.26
N PHE A 226 30.53 -9.28 8.11
CA PHE A 226 31.99 -9.24 7.93
C PHE A 226 32.70 -8.12 8.72
N SER A 227 31.98 -7.32 9.52
CA SER A 227 32.50 -6.12 10.16
C SER A 227 32.07 -5.94 11.63
N PHE A 228 31.49 -6.95 12.28
CA PHE A 228 31.00 -6.81 13.66
C PHE A 228 31.57 -7.81 14.65
N VAL A 229 31.64 -7.35 15.90
CA VAL A 229 31.97 -8.14 17.08
C VAL A 229 30.70 -8.86 17.56
N ASN A 230 30.85 -10.12 18.01
CA ASN A 230 29.78 -11.03 18.43
C ASN A 230 28.72 -10.42 19.38
N THR A 231 29.04 -9.36 20.11
CA THR A 231 28.11 -8.67 21.02
C THR A 231 26.90 -8.03 20.34
N MET A 232 26.96 -7.76 19.04
CA MET A 232 25.88 -7.14 18.26
C MET A 232 25.03 -8.16 17.47
N ASP A 233 25.41 -9.44 17.50
CA ASP A 233 24.78 -10.48 16.68
C ASP A 233 23.29 -10.62 16.96
N GLY A 234 22.88 -10.52 18.22
CA GLY A 234 21.46 -10.56 18.60
C GLY A 234 20.66 -9.41 18.00
N ALA A 235 21.21 -8.19 18.01
CA ALA A 235 20.56 -7.02 17.44
C ALA A 235 20.46 -7.12 15.91
N LEU A 236 21.56 -7.54 15.27
CA LEU A 236 21.61 -7.75 13.82
C LEU A 236 20.68 -8.88 13.36
N LYS A 237 20.59 -9.98 14.11
CA LYS A 237 19.64 -11.07 13.86
C LYS A 237 18.21 -10.56 13.94
N ASN A 238 17.85 -9.84 15.00
CA ASN A 238 16.50 -9.29 15.14
C ASN A 238 16.15 -8.33 14.00
N MET A 239 17.12 -7.52 13.55
CA MET A 239 16.97 -6.63 12.41
C MET A 239 16.67 -7.37 11.10
N VAL A 240 17.42 -8.42 10.79
CA VAL A 240 17.19 -9.24 9.59
C VAL A 240 15.85 -9.96 9.69
N MET A 241 15.54 -10.52 10.86
CA MET A 241 14.27 -11.23 11.11
C MET A 241 13.05 -10.32 10.95
N ASP A 242 13.11 -9.06 11.41
CA ASP A 242 12.02 -8.10 11.22
C ASP A 242 11.80 -7.75 9.74
N GLY A 243 12.90 -7.63 8.96
CA GLY A 243 12.81 -7.46 7.51
C GLY A 243 12.22 -8.68 6.81
N LEU A 244 12.62 -9.89 7.22
CA LEU A 244 12.06 -11.16 6.74
C LEU A 244 10.57 -11.30 7.09
N ASP A 245 10.16 -10.96 8.32
CA ASP A 245 8.76 -11.02 8.75
C ASP A 245 7.89 -10.09 7.91
N LEU A 246 8.31 -8.83 7.71
CA LEU A 246 7.58 -7.89 6.85
C LEU A 246 7.47 -8.40 5.41
N GLY A 247 8.56 -8.87 4.82
CA GLY A 247 8.55 -9.36 3.44
C GLY A 247 7.68 -10.62 3.26
N MET A 248 7.67 -11.53 4.24
CA MET A 248 6.81 -12.71 4.19
C MET A 248 5.33 -12.38 4.28
N MET A 249 4.94 -11.38 5.07
CA MET A 249 3.56 -10.93 5.06
C MET A 249 3.12 -10.50 3.67
N ASN A 250 3.97 -9.75 2.95
CA ASN A 250 3.65 -9.33 1.57
C ASN A 250 3.56 -10.52 0.62
N ILE A 251 4.45 -11.50 0.77
CA ILE A 251 4.40 -12.71 -0.05
C ILE A 251 3.12 -13.50 0.22
N VAL A 252 2.77 -13.75 1.49
CA VAL A 252 1.57 -14.54 1.83
C VAL A 252 0.28 -13.81 1.47
N ASN A 253 0.22 -12.49 1.68
CA ASN A 253 -0.99 -11.73 1.46
C ASN A 253 -1.23 -11.35 0.00
N ASP A 254 -0.17 -11.08 -0.77
CA ASP A 254 -0.31 -10.60 -2.14
C ASP A 254 0.10 -11.67 -3.15
N VAL A 255 1.36 -12.11 -3.08
CA VAL A 255 1.92 -13.01 -4.10
C VAL A 255 1.27 -14.39 -4.07
N PHE A 256 1.12 -14.96 -2.87
CA PHE A 256 0.55 -16.29 -2.69
C PHE A 256 -0.90 -16.31 -3.16
N ILE A 257 -1.69 -15.29 -2.82
CA ILE A 257 -3.08 -15.18 -3.27
C ILE A 257 -3.15 -15.04 -4.79
N ASP A 258 -2.29 -14.22 -5.40
CA ASP A 258 -2.25 -14.06 -6.86
C ASP A 258 -1.91 -15.38 -7.58
N ILE A 259 -0.90 -16.11 -7.09
CA ILE A 259 -0.55 -17.42 -7.62
C ILE A 259 -1.71 -18.41 -7.41
N ALA A 260 -2.34 -18.40 -6.24
CA ALA A 260 -3.49 -19.25 -5.94
C ALA A 260 -4.63 -19.06 -6.94
N LYS A 261 -4.90 -17.83 -7.38
CA LYS A 261 -5.89 -17.56 -8.44
C LYS A 261 -5.60 -18.32 -9.72
N SER A 262 -4.34 -18.35 -10.15
CA SER A 262 -3.93 -19.06 -11.37
C SER A 262 -4.04 -20.58 -11.22
N VAL A 263 -3.63 -21.13 -10.07
CA VAL A 263 -3.66 -22.58 -9.80
C VAL A 263 -5.10 -23.07 -9.65
N MET A 264 -5.93 -22.35 -8.90
CA MET A 264 -7.31 -22.75 -8.64
C MET A 264 -8.15 -22.94 -9.91
N LYS A 265 -7.90 -22.14 -10.96
CA LYS A 265 -8.60 -22.29 -12.26
C LYS A 265 -8.39 -23.67 -12.91
N LYS A 266 -7.26 -24.32 -12.65
CA LYS A 266 -6.96 -25.68 -13.16
C LYS A 266 -7.80 -26.75 -12.46
N TYR A 267 -8.07 -26.57 -11.17
CA TYR A 267 -8.80 -27.54 -10.35
C TYR A 267 -10.30 -27.32 -10.35
N TYR A 268 -10.76 -26.11 -10.66
CA TYR A 268 -12.16 -25.74 -10.64
C TYR A 268 -12.55 -24.99 -11.92
N ALA A 269 -12.87 -25.75 -12.96
CA ALA A 269 -13.30 -25.22 -14.26
C ALA A 269 -14.56 -24.34 -14.18
N GLY A 270 -15.36 -24.45 -13.11
CA GLY A 270 -16.53 -23.61 -12.84
C GLY A 270 -16.23 -22.29 -12.11
N CYS A 271 -14.99 -22.02 -11.72
CA CYS A 271 -14.60 -20.77 -11.08
C CYS A 271 -14.22 -19.74 -12.16
N GLU A 272 -15.16 -18.89 -12.53
CA GLU A 272 -14.95 -17.93 -13.63
C GLU A 272 -14.00 -16.80 -13.23
N GLN A 273 -14.05 -16.37 -11.95
CA GLN A 273 -13.08 -15.43 -11.37
C GLN A 273 -12.69 -15.82 -9.94
N VAL A 274 -11.39 -15.70 -9.64
CA VAL A 274 -10.84 -15.86 -8.29
C VAL A 274 -10.41 -14.48 -7.80
N TYR A 275 -11.12 -13.93 -6.82
CA TYR A 275 -10.77 -12.65 -6.22
C TYR A 275 -10.08 -12.85 -4.87
N GLN A 276 -9.35 -11.82 -4.44
CA GLN A 276 -8.89 -11.70 -3.06
C GLN A 276 -10.06 -11.10 -2.26
N TYR A 277 -10.40 -11.67 -1.10
CA TYR A 277 -11.33 -11.05 -0.15
C TYR A 277 -10.65 -9.82 0.46
N ALA A 278 -10.65 -8.71 -0.27
CA ALA A 278 -10.48 -7.39 0.31
C ALA A 278 -11.86 -6.77 0.31
N GLU A 279 -12.45 -6.62 1.50
CA GLU A 279 -13.63 -5.79 1.68
C GLU A 279 -13.20 -4.33 1.49
N ASP A 280 -12.99 -3.91 0.25
CA ASP A 280 -13.17 -2.51 -0.10
C ASP A 280 -14.68 -2.30 -0.07
N GLN A 281 -15.13 -1.34 0.72
CA GLN A 281 -16.52 -0.93 0.74
C GLN A 281 -17.05 -0.78 -0.70
N VAL A 282 -18.06 -1.58 -1.02
CA VAL A 282 -19.02 -1.44 -2.11
C VAL A 282 -18.73 -0.22 -3.02
N LEU A 283 -17.93 -0.44 -4.06
CA LEU A 283 -18.07 0.27 -5.32
C LEU A 283 -18.60 -0.73 -6.33
N SER A 284 -19.90 -0.56 -6.60
CA SER A 284 -20.69 -1.07 -7.71
C SER A 284 -19.90 -1.80 -8.81
N ALA A 285 -20.17 -3.09 -8.92
CA ALA A 285 -19.94 -3.84 -10.14
C ALA A 285 -20.83 -3.29 -11.26
N SER A 286 -20.24 -2.91 -12.40
CA SER A 286 -20.90 -3.04 -13.70
C SER A 286 -19.88 -3.20 -14.83
N VAL A 287 -19.76 -4.44 -15.31
CA VAL A 287 -19.81 -4.86 -16.73
C VAL A 287 -18.98 -4.07 -17.77
N GLY A 288 -17.89 -4.69 -18.21
CA GLY A 288 -17.69 -5.13 -19.61
C GLY A 288 -17.28 -4.11 -20.69
N GLY A 289 -16.10 -4.32 -21.28
CA GLY A 289 -15.74 -3.77 -22.59
C GLY A 289 -14.27 -4.02 -22.96
N ASN A 290 -14.00 -5.06 -23.75
CA ASN A 290 -12.72 -5.33 -24.40
C ASN A 290 -12.46 -4.33 -25.55
N SER A 291 -11.22 -3.86 -25.72
CA SER A 291 -10.57 -3.80 -27.05
C SER A 291 -9.06 -3.47 -26.93
N GLU A 292 -8.28 -4.48 -27.31
CA GLU A 292 -7.14 -4.44 -28.23
C GLU A 292 -5.89 -3.57 -27.93
N THR A 293 -4.81 -4.33 -27.77
CA THR A 293 -3.40 -4.02 -28.01
C THR A 293 -3.13 -3.34 -29.36
N GLY A 294 -2.46 -2.20 -29.32
CA GLY A 294 -1.70 -1.65 -30.44
C GLY A 294 -0.30 -1.27 -29.96
N ALA A 295 0.69 -2.10 -30.32
CA ALA A 295 2.10 -1.76 -30.18
C ALA A 295 2.48 -0.72 -31.24
N SER A 296 3.15 0.34 -30.83
CA SER A 296 3.98 1.14 -31.74
C SER A 296 5.21 1.60 -30.98
N ASP A 297 6.35 1.08 -31.39
CA ASP A 297 7.65 1.67 -31.17
C ASP A 297 7.66 3.10 -31.72
N ASN A 298 8.31 4.03 -31.00
CA ASN A 298 9.28 4.94 -31.60
C ASN A 298 10.03 5.80 -30.56
N ALA A 299 11.35 5.62 -30.59
CA ALA A 299 12.42 6.61 -30.53
C ALA A 299 12.33 7.81 -29.56
N MET A 300 13.27 7.79 -28.59
CA MET A 300 13.83 8.97 -27.93
C MET A 300 14.25 10.05 -28.95
N SER A 301 13.75 11.27 -28.76
CA SER A 301 14.44 12.48 -29.24
C SER A 301 14.44 13.54 -28.14
N ASN A 302 15.65 13.82 -27.65
CA ASN A 302 15.98 14.95 -26.80
C ASN A 302 15.89 16.24 -27.63
N THR A 303 15.04 17.19 -27.25
CA THR A 303 15.18 18.60 -27.64
C THR A 303 14.81 19.53 -26.49
N ASN A 304 15.65 20.54 -26.32
CA ASN A 304 15.57 21.63 -25.34
C ASN A 304 14.29 22.48 -25.48
N PRO A 305 13.91 23.26 -24.44
CA PRO A 305 12.57 23.79 -24.28
C PRO A 305 12.35 25.04 -25.14
N ALA A 306 11.33 24.99 -26.00
CA ALA A 306 10.80 26.14 -26.70
C ALA A 306 9.38 26.45 -26.20
N LYS A 307 9.30 27.54 -25.43
CA LYS A 307 8.32 28.64 -25.55
C LYS A 307 6.81 28.34 -25.35
N GLU A 308 6.37 28.62 -24.13
CA GLU A 308 5.08 29.24 -23.71
C GLU A 308 3.83 28.98 -24.57
N GLU A 309 3.12 27.88 -24.29
CA GLU A 309 1.67 27.96 -24.08
C GLU A 309 1.44 28.40 -22.63
N SER A 310 1.31 29.71 -22.49
CA SER A 310 1.19 30.44 -21.24
C SER A 310 -0.19 30.17 -20.59
N SER A 311 -0.17 29.63 -19.36
CA SER A 311 -0.97 30.07 -18.20
C SER A 311 -1.99 29.13 -17.51
N GLU A 312 -2.38 27.96 -18.03
CA GLU A 312 -3.76 27.52 -17.71
C GLU A 312 -4.00 26.45 -16.63
N LYS A 313 -3.03 25.69 -16.09
CA LYS A 313 -3.37 24.55 -15.17
C LYS A 313 -2.88 24.67 -13.72
N TRP A 314 -1.94 25.56 -13.44
CA TRP A 314 -1.39 25.74 -12.09
C TRP A 314 -0.81 27.14 -11.90
N VAL A 315 -0.51 27.48 -10.65
CA VAL A 315 0.16 28.72 -10.21
C VAL A 315 1.37 28.33 -9.37
N ILE A 316 2.53 28.93 -9.64
CA ILE A 316 3.75 28.70 -8.88
C ILE A 316 4.13 30.01 -8.19
N THR A 317 4.18 29.99 -6.87
CA THR A 317 4.44 31.18 -6.04
C THR A 317 5.72 30.95 -5.25
N PRO A 318 6.70 31.87 -5.28
CA PRO A 318 7.88 31.78 -4.42
C PRO A 318 7.47 31.89 -2.95
N VAL A 319 8.08 31.08 -2.08
CA VAL A 319 7.84 31.11 -0.63
C VAL A 319 9.16 31.44 0.08
N PRO A 320 9.44 32.72 0.36
CA PRO A 320 10.74 33.15 0.90
C PRO A 320 11.11 32.48 2.23
N THR A 321 10.13 32.06 3.01
CA THR A 321 10.32 31.41 4.32
C THR A 321 10.55 29.90 4.23
N MET A 322 10.47 29.30 3.03
CA MET A 322 10.67 27.87 2.85
C MET A 322 12.16 27.51 2.97
N LYS A 323 12.54 26.96 4.13
CA LYS A 323 13.90 26.45 4.38
C LYS A 323 14.05 25.05 3.78
N GLY A 324 15.14 24.81 3.05
CA GLY A 324 15.54 23.48 2.55
C GLY A 324 15.62 23.35 1.02
N VAL A 325 15.67 22.10 0.54
CA VAL A 325 15.82 21.74 -0.89
C VAL A 325 14.50 21.37 -1.57
N LEU A 326 13.37 21.49 -0.87
CA LEU A 326 12.05 21.04 -1.32
C LEU A 326 11.22 22.16 -1.95
N GLY A 327 10.20 21.76 -2.70
CA GLY A 327 9.02 22.58 -3.03
C GLY A 327 7.80 22.09 -2.25
N ARG A 328 6.63 22.69 -2.49
CA ARG A 328 5.34 22.25 -1.90
C ARG A 328 4.21 22.30 -2.92
N LEU A 329 3.25 21.41 -2.74
CA LEU A 329 1.94 21.44 -3.41
C LEU A 329 0.93 22.08 -2.47
N ASP A 330 0.19 23.09 -2.93
CA ASP A 330 -0.97 23.65 -2.23
C ASP A 330 -2.21 22.77 -2.51
N ILE A 331 -2.82 22.31 -1.42
CA ILE A 331 -3.98 21.41 -1.40
C ILE A 331 -5.05 21.95 -0.46
N ASN A 332 -5.09 23.27 -0.26
CA ASN A 332 -6.00 23.96 0.64
C ASN A 332 -7.43 24.01 0.07
N PHE A 333 -8.06 22.85 -0.07
CA PHE A 333 -9.47 22.72 -0.45
C PHE A 333 -10.39 22.97 0.76
N PRO A 334 -11.65 23.37 0.55
CA PRO A 334 -12.68 23.38 1.59
C PRO A 334 -12.75 22.05 2.36
N ALA A 335 -13.12 22.10 3.64
CA ALA A 335 -13.08 20.92 4.54
C ALA A 335 -14.14 19.86 4.22
N ASP A 336 -15.18 20.23 3.48
CA ASP A 336 -16.32 19.41 3.08
C ASP A 336 -16.13 18.75 1.70
N ILE A 337 -14.94 18.86 1.11
CA ILE A 337 -14.61 18.29 -0.19
C ILE A 337 -13.71 17.08 -0.01
N ASP A 338 -14.06 16.00 -0.69
CA ASP A 338 -13.26 14.78 -0.69
C ASP A 338 -11.90 15.04 -1.35
N ARG A 339 -10.83 14.83 -0.58
CA ARG A 339 -9.46 15.12 -1.00
C ARG A 339 -8.80 13.83 -1.46
N ASP A 340 -9.15 13.40 -2.67
CA ASP A 340 -8.47 12.28 -3.32
C ASP A 340 -7.50 12.82 -4.38
N ILE A 341 -6.28 13.12 -3.93
CA ILE A 341 -5.18 13.57 -4.77
C ILE A 341 -4.16 12.44 -4.88
N LEU A 342 -4.01 11.87 -6.07
CA LEU A 342 -2.99 10.85 -6.35
C LEU A 342 -1.80 11.50 -7.07
N ILE A 343 -0.58 11.18 -6.64
CA ILE A 343 0.65 11.78 -7.16
C ILE A 343 1.52 10.71 -7.83
N TYR A 344 1.97 10.97 -9.06
CA TYR A 344 2.79 10.06 -9.86
C TYR A 344 4.03 10.76 -10.42
N GLN A 345 5.11 10.01 -10.63
CA GLN A 345 6.21 10.45 -11.50
C GLN A 345 5.84 10.25 -12.98
N PRO A 346 6.32 11.11 -13.91
CA PRO A 346 5.92 11.10 -15.32
C PRO A 346 6.29 9.80 -16.03
N THR A 347 7.46 9.23 -15.74
CA THR A 347 8.03 8.10 -16.49
C THR A 347 7.51 6.73 -16.03
N ASP A 348 7.16 6.59 -14.76
CA ASP A 348 7.10 5.24 -14.18
C ASP A 348 5.68 4.70 -13.95
N LYS A 349 4.62 5.48 -14.28
CA LYS A 349 3.23 5.24 -13.80
C LYS A 349 3.17 4.93 -12.28
N LYS A 350 4.24 5.25 -11.56
CA LYS A 350 4.52 4.79 -10.21
C LYS A 350 3.84 5.74 -9.26
N PHE A 351 2.78 5.25 -8.64
CA PHE A 351 2.10 5.94 -7.55
C PHE A 351 3.11 6.21 -6.43
N LEU A 352 3.29 7.50 -6.11
CA LEU A 352 4.15 7.98 -5.04
C LEU A 352 3.40 8.01 -3.71
N THR A 353 2.25 8.68 -3.68
CA THR A 353 1.45 8.91 -2.48
C THR A 353 0.05 9.39 -2.84
N SER A 354 -0.88 9.26 -1.89
CA SER A 354 -2.17 9.97 -1.88
C SER A 354 -2.16 11.00 -0.77
N VAL A 355 -2.86 12.12 -0.97
CA VAL A 355 -3.01 13.13 0.08
C VAL A 355 -4.48 13.27 0.45
N SER A 356 -4.88 12.56 1.50
CA SER A 356 -6.21 12.64 2.13
C SER A 356 -6.19 13.35 3.49
N ARG A 357 -5.08 14.04 3.81
CA ARG A 357 -4.88 14.69 5.11
C ARG A 357 -5.51 16.08 5.14
N ASN A 358 -5.83 16.54 6.35
CA ASN A 358 -6.29 17.92 6.62
C ASN A 358 -5.19 18.98 6.46
N ASP A 359 -3.99 18.58 6.04
CA ASP A 359 -2.90 19.49 5.73
C ASP A 359 -3.30 20.41 4.57
N LYS A 360 -2.89 21.68 4.64
CA LYS A 360 -3.13 22.66 3.57
C LYS A 360 -2.08 22.59 2.46
N THR A 361 -0.92 22.02 2.76
CA THR A 361 0.22 21.95 1.85
C THR A 361 0.93 20.62 2.00
N TYR A 362 1.52 20.10 0.93
CA TYR A 362 2.27 18.85 0.93
C TYR A 362 3.72 19.06 0.41
N PRO A 363 4.75 18.78 1.22
CA PRO A 363 6.15 18.97 0.81
C PRO A 363 6.60 17.89 -0.17
N MET A 364 7.29 18.31 -1.23
CA MET A 364 7.73 17.44 -2.32
C MET A 364 9.13 17.82 -2.81
N SER A 365 9.88 16.82 -3.29
CA SER A 365 11.14 17.09 -3.99
C SER A 365 10.86 17.88 -5.29
N PRO A 366 11.78 18.74 -5.73
CA PRO A 366 11.66 19.38 -7.03
C PRO A 366 11.63 18.34 -8.17
N GLY A 367 10.78 18.55 -9.17
CA GLY A 367 10.59 17.63 -10.28
C GLY A 367 9.31 17.92 -11.05
N VAL A 368 9.05 17.16 -12.11
CA VAL A 368 7.79 17.20 -12.86
C VAL A 368 6.95 16.00 -12.44
N TYR A 369 5.66 16.19 -12.25
CA TYR A 369 4.75 15.18 -11.71
C TYR A 369 3.44 15.13 -12.51
N ARG A 370 2.73 14.01 -12.37
CA ARG A 370 1.33 13.89 -12.75
C ARG A 370 0.49 13.81 -11.49
N PHE A 371 -0.52 14.65 -11.40
CA PHE A 371 -1.51 14.64 -10.33
C PHE A 371 -2.82 14.07 -10.84
N THR A 372 -3.62 13.50 -9.96
CA THR A 372 -5.00 13.09 -10.28
C THR A 372 -5.92 13.66 -9.21
N LEU A 373 -6.86 14.50 -9.62
CA LEU A 373 -7.88 15.14 -8.79
C LEU A 373 -9.23 14.47 -9.07
N SER A 374 -9.79 13.72 -8.11
CA SER A 374 -11.04 12.98 -8.29
C SER A 374 -11.03 12.15 -9.59
N THR A 375 -9.96 11.38 -9.83
CA THR A 375 -9.68 10.58 -11.05
C THR A 375 -9.31 11.34 -12.34
N VAL A 376 -9.38 12.68 -12.35
CA VAL A 376 -9.01 13.51 -13.51
C VAL A 376 -7.52 13.87 -13.46
N PRO A 377 -6.70 13.49 -14.47
CA PRO A 377 -5.27 13.76 -14.45
C PRO A 377 -4.93 15.21 -14.81
N VAL A 378 -3.89 15.73 -14.16
CA VAL A 378 -3.17 16.96 -14.51
C VAL A 378 -1.71 16.58 -14.71
N ASP A 379 -1.30 16.48 -15.98
CA ASP A 379 0.03 16.05 -16.37
C ASP A 379 1.05 17.21 -16.36
N ASN A 380 2.32 16.84 -16.28
CA ASN A 380 3.47 17.73 -16.45
C ASN A 380 3.52 18.92 -15.49
N VAL A 381 3.02 18.75 -14.26
CA VAL A 381 3.00 19.78 -13.23
C VAL A 381 4.38 19.88 -12.57
N PRO A 382 5.07 21.02 -12.67
CA PRO A 382 6.40 21.18 -12.08
C PRO A 382 6.31 21.62 -10.62
N ILE A 383 7.06 20.96 -9.75
CA ILE A 383 7.35 21.39 -8.38
C ILE A 383 8.76 21.96 -8.36
N GLN A 384 8.90 23.21 -7.91
CA GLN A 384 10.17 23.92 -7.87
C GLN A 384 10.67 24.12 -6.44
N LYS A 385 12.00 24.10 -6.26
CA LYS A 385 12.64 24.34 -4.96
C LYS A 385 12.27 25.74 -4.45
N GLY A 386 11.87 25.84 -3.19
CA GLY A 386 11.52 27.13 -2.54
C GLY A 386 10.23 27.77 -3.05
N HIS A 387 9.44 27.04 -3.84
CA HIS A 387 8.16 27.50 -4.38
C HIS A 387 7.03 26.60 -3.90
N GLU A 388 5.84 27.18 -3.87
CA GLU A 388 4.58 26.47 -3.73
C GLU A 388 3.89 26.40 -5.09
N THR A 389 3.35 25.23 -5.41
CA THR A 389 2.61 24.99 -6.65
C THR A 389 1.17 24.69 -6.30
N ARG A 390 0.24 25.51 -6.78
CA ARG A 390 -1.20 25.32 -6.62
C ARG A 390 -1.80 24.87 -7.95
N LEU A 391 -2.54 23.77 -7.96
CA LEU A 391 -3.33 23.38 -9.13
C LEU A 391 -4.51 24.33 -9.27
N LYS A 392 -4.78 24.79 -10.49
CA LYS A 392 -6.03 25.52 -10.76
C LYS A 392 -7.16 24.51 -10.76
N SER A 393 -8.09 24.67 -9.85
CA SER A 393 -9.18 23.72 -9.61
C SER A 393 -10.41 24.43 -9.08
N GLY A 394 -11.58 23.92 -9.40
CA GLY A 394 -12.84 24.31 -8.74
C GLY A 394 -13.56 23.08 -8.20
N PHE A 395 -14.83 23.25 -7.88
CA PHE A 395 -15.58 22.29 -7.10
C PHE A 395 -16.92 21.96 -7.77
N LEU A 396 -17.23 20.68 -7.91
CA LEU A 396 -18.56 20.23 -8.34
C LEU A 396 -19.32 19.74 -7.11
N ASN A 397 -20.46 20.34 -6.81
CA ASN A 397 -21.43 19.88 -5.82
C ASN A 397 -22.55 19.12 -6.52
N VAL A 398 -22.45 17.78 -6.54
CA VAL A 398 -23.51 16.92 -7.04
C VAL A 398 -24.57 16.80 -5.95
N VAL A 399 -25.78 17.31 -6.17
CA VAL A 399 -26.88 17.29 -5.18
C VAL A 399 -27.86 16.12 -5.40
N SER A 400 -27.65 15.32 -6.45
CA SER A 400 -28.47 14.17 -6.79
C SER A 400 -28.30 13.00 -5.80
N ASP A 401 -29.42 12.46 -5.33
CA ASP A 401 -29.51 11.20 -4.57
C ASP A 401 -29.54 9.93 -5.46
N GLY A 402 -29.50 10.09 -6.79
CA GLY A 402 -29.49 8.99 -7.77
C GLY A 402 -28.12 8.73 -8.39
N ASP A 403 -28.03 7.71 -9.24
CA ASP A 403 -26.81 7.36 -9.97
C ASP A 403 -26.36 8.52 -10.87
N TRP A 404 -25.09 8.89 -10.73
CA TRP A 404 -24.44 9.93 -11.50
C TRP A 404 -23.07 9.47 -12.00
N HIS A 405 -22.68 9.96 -13.18
CA HIS A 405 -21.38 9.69 -13.78
C HIS A 405 -20.78 10.99 -14.33
N LEU A 406 -19.54 11.27 -13.96
CA LEU A 406 -18.76 12.38 -14.50
C LEU A 406 -17.99 11.92 -15.73
N TYR A 407 -18.14 12.64 -16.84
CA TYR A 407 -17.43 12.41 -18.09
C TYR A 407 -16.57 13.61 -18.48
N ASP A 408 -15.63 13.37 -19.39
CA ASP A 408 -15.00 14.43 -20.17
C ASP A 408 -16.03 15.20 -21.01
N SER A 409 -15.61 16.33 -21.59
CA SER A 409 -16.47 17.17 -22.43
C SER A 409 -17.03 16.45 -23.65
N ALA A 410 -16.30 15.44 -24.17
CA ALA A 410 -16.65 14.65 -25.35
C ALA A 410 -17.59 13.47 -25.06
N LYS A 411 -17.82 13.13 -23.77
CA LYS A 411 -18.59 11.96 -23.29
C LYS A 411 -17.94 10.62 -23.62
N GLU A 412 -16.66 10.60 -23.96
CA GLU A 412 -15.94 9.38 -24.35
C GLU A 412 -15.43 8.63 -23.13
N LYS A 413 -14.92 9.37 -22.14
CA LYS A 413 -14.31 8.80 -20.94
C LYS A 413 -15.08 9.18 -19.68
N ALA A 414 -15.57 8.17 -18.98
CA ALA A 414 -16.03 8.35 -17.60
C ALA A 414 -14.82 8.53 -16.67
N HIS A 415 -14.83 9.60 -15.89
CA HIS A 415 -13.84 9.86 -14.85
C HIS A 415 -14.23 9.14 -13.56
N THR A 416 -15.41 9.45 -13.02
CA THR A 416 -15.89 8.90 -11.75
C THR A 416 -17.41 8.80 -11.73
N SER A 417 -17.97 8.13 -10.72
CA SER A 417 -19.40 7.94 -10.55
C SER A 417 -19.77 7.80 -9.08
N GLY A 418 -21.05 7.97 -8.78
CA GLY A 418 -21.60 7.73 -7.46
C GLY A 418 -23.12 7.67 -7.50
N ASN A 419 -23.73 7.43 -6.35
CA ASN A 419 -25.18 7.26 -6.20
C ASN A 419 -25.75 8.04 -5.01
N LYS A 420 -25.02 9.07 -4.58
CA LYS A 420 -25.35 9.95 -3.44
C LYS A 420 -24.76 11.34 -3.69
N PRO A 421 -25.27 12.38 -3.01
CA PRO A 421 -24.71 13.72 -3.09
C PRO A 421 -23.22 13.71 -2.72
N LYS A 422 -22.41 14.42 -3.50
CA LYS A 422 -20.95 14.44 -3.32
C LYS A 422 -20.34 15.74 -3.83
N LYS A 423 -19.37 16.27 -3.08
CA LYS A 423 -18.52 17.38 -3.52
C LYS A 423 -17.18 16.86 -4.02
N LEU A 424 -16.82 17.23 -5.24
CA LEU A 424 -15.60 16.81 -5.92
C LEU A 424 -14.71 18.01 -6.22
N ALA A 425 -13.41 17.89 -5.96
CA ALA A 425 -12.41 18.81 -6.51
C ALA A 425 -12.05 18.36 -7.93
N LEU A 426 -12.17 19.27 -8.89
CA LEU A 426 -11.85 19.01 -10.30
C LEU A 426 -10.85 20.04 -10.81
N PRO A 427 -9.91 19.64 -11.70
CA PRO A 427 -9.12 20.62 -12.45
C PRO A 427 -10.04 21.58 -13.22
N ILE A 428 -9.56 22.77 -13.54
CA ILE A 428 -10.33 23.66 -14.43
C ILE A 428 -10.51 23.00 -15.80
N GLY A 429 -11.69 23.18 -16.40
CA GLY A 429 -12.04 22.56 -17.68
C GLY A 429 -13.53 22.37 -17.88
N SER A 430 -13.89 21.89 -19.07
CA SER A 430 -15.27 21.54 -19.43
C SER A 430 -15.55 20.06 -19.20
N TYR A 431 -16.71 19.75 -18.63
CA TYR A 431 -17.12 18.40 -18.23
C TYR A 431 -18.59 18.16 -18.55
N GLN A 432 -19.01 16.90 -18.43
CA GLN A 432 -20.41 16.49 -18.57
C GLN A 432 -20.80 15.64 -17.35
N LEU A 433 -21.86 16.02 -16.64
CA LEU A 433 -22.44 15.20 -15.58
C LEU A 433 -23.64 14.44 -16.15
N LYS A 434 -23.61 13.12 -16.12
CA LYS A 434 -24.74 12.28 -16.49
C LYS A 434 -25.58 12.00 -15.25
N LEU A 435 -26.84 12.42 -15.25
CA LEU A 435 -27.84 12.07 -14.23
C LEU A 435 -28.98 11.30 -14.91
N GLY A 436 -29.13 10.01 -14.57
CA GLY A 436 -30.03 9.12 -15.29
C GLY A 436 -29.66 8.98 -16.78
N LEU A 437 -30.57 9.39 -17.68
CA LEU A 437 -30.35 9.33 -19.14
C LEU A 437 -29.83 10.64 -19.75
N ASN A 438 -29.78 11.73 -18.98
CA ASN A 438 -29.45 13.06 -19.47
C ASN A 438 -28.00 13.44 -19.12
N PHE A 439 -27.37 14.21 -20.01
CA PHE A 439 -26.06 14.81 -19.80
C PHE A 439 -26.19 16.31 -19.61
N TYR A 440 -25.54 16.84 -18.59
CA TYR A 440 -25.52 18.26 -18.24
C TYR A 440 -24.09 18.79 -18.43
N PRO A 441 -23.83 19.61 -19.46
CA PRO A 441 -22.52 20.25 -19.64
C PRO A 441 -22.30 21.31 -18.57
N PHE A 442 -21.06 21.40 -18.07
CA PHE A 442 -20.65 22.48 -17.18
C PHE A 442 -19.15 22.78 -17.32
N GLU A 443 -18.73 23.92 -16.80
CA GLU A 443 -17.34 24.37 -16.80
C GLU A 443 -16.89 24.62 -15.35
N ILE A 444 -15.73 24.08 -14.99
CA ILE A 444 -15.07 24.33 -13.71
C ILE A 444 -14.04 25.44 -13.90
N LYS A 445 -14.16 26.49 -13.09
CA LYS A 445 -13.23 27.62 -13.02
C LYS A 445 -12.46 27.61 -11.70
N ASP A 446 -11.31 28.28 -11.68
CA ASP A 446 -10.40 28.25 -10.54
C ASP A 446 -11.05 28.86 -9.29
N GLY A 447 -11.23 28.06 -8.24
CA GLY A 447 -11.85 28.45 -6.97
C GLY A 447 -13.38 28.55 -6.97
N GLU A 448 -14.06 28.30 -8.09
CA GLU A 448 -15.52 28.37 -8.18
C GLU A 448 -16.18 27.02 -7.85
N THR A 449 -17.43 27.08 -7.37
CA THR A 449 -18.28 25.91 -7.13
C THR A 449 -19.43 25.89 -8.11
N VAL A 450 -19.63 24.77 -8.80
CA VAL A 450 -20.78 24.49 -9.66
C VAL A 450 -21.69 23.49 -8.94
N GLU A 451 -22.99 23.74 -8.92
CA GLU A 451 -23.99 22.87 -8.31
C GLU A 451 -24.88 22.25 -9.40
N LEU A 452 -25.03 20.91 -9.37
CA LEU A 452 -25.79 20.13 -10.36
C LEU A 452 -26.56 18.95 -9.76
#